data_AF-A0A0M3V6L1-F1
#
_entry.id   AF-A0A0M3V6L1-F1
#
_cell.length_a   1.000
_cell.length_b   1.000
_cell.length_c   1.000
_cell.angle_alpha   90.00
_cell.angle_beta   90.00
_cell.angle_gamma   90.00
#
_symmetry.space_group_name_H-M   'P 1'
#
loop_
_entity.id
_entity.type
_entity.pdbx_description
1 polymer ?
#
loop_
_entity_poly.entity_id
_entity_poly.type
_entity_poly.pdbx_seq_one_letter_code
_entity_poly.pdbx_strand_id
1 'polypeptide(L)'
;MAVLSQDQIERIELLCGYAQFQNLTRTQLQADFTQAVVDRVAEILSQLETIDTQLIQVREDNYVAESRGTKLDYKYHTRQLKMSGYTLLLELGTILGIRVLKNRYVHTGSGSNHNYW
;
A
#
# COMPACT_ATOMS: atom_id res chain seq x y z
N MET A 1 -9.49 -23.99 7.30
CA MET A 1 -8.29 -23.16 7.49
C MET A 1 -7.69 -22.93 6.13
N ALA A 2 -7.22 -21.72 5.87
CA ALA A 2 -6.72 -21.29 4.58
C ALA A 2 -5.36 -20.63 4.77
N VAL A 3 -4.49 -20.81 3.77
CA VAL A 3 -3.11 -20.32 3.80
C VAL A 3 -2.97 -19.28 2.69
N LEU A 4 -2.25 -18.20 2.98
CA LEU A 4 -1.89 -17.20 1.97
C LEU A 4 -0.98 -17.84 0.92
N SER A 5 -1.18 -17.47 -0.35
CA SER A 5 -0.26 -17.92 -1.40
C SER A 5 1.11 -17.27 -1.22
N GLN A 6 2.15 -17.91 -1.74
CA GLN A 6 3.51 -17.38 -1.69
C GLN A 6 3.61 -15.96 -2.31
N ASP A 7 2.88 -15.72 -3.41
CA ASP A 7 2.81 -14.40 -4.06
C ASP A 7 2.15 -13.34 -3.16
N GLN A 8 1.09 -13.71 -2.43
CA GLN A 8 0.45 -12.80 -1.46
C GLN A 8 1.40 -12.44 -0.33
N ILE A 9 2.16 -13.40 0.19
CA ILE A 9 3.14 -13.19 1.27
C ILE A 9 4.21 -12.20 0.81
N GLU A 10 4.78 -12.43 -0.38
CA GLU A 10 5.84 -11.55 -0.94
C GLU A 10 5.31 -10.13 -1.19
N ARG A 11 4.09 -10.00 -1.73
CA ARG A 11 3.44 -8.69 -1.92
C ARG A 11 3.21 -7.96 -0.59
N ILE A 12 2.75 -8.67 0.44
CA ILE A 12 2.53 -8.11 1.79
C ILE A 12 3.86 -7.62 2.40
N GLU A 13 4.91 -8.42 2.31
CA GLU A 13 6.23 -8.07 2.82
C GLU A 13 6.78 -6.80 2.15
N LEU A 14 6.65 -6.70 0.83
CA LEU A 14 7.04 -5.51 0.06
C LEU A 14 6.20 -4.28 0.46
N LEU A 15 4.88 -4.42 0.55
CA LEU A 15 3.96 -3.33 0.90
C LEU A 15 4.17 -2.81 2.33
N CYS A 16 4.47 -3.70 3.28
CA CYS A 16 4.77 -3.33 4.66
C CYS A 16 6.21 -2.82 4.86
N GLY A 17 7.05 -2.85 3.82
CA GLY A 17 8.39 -2.27 3.83
C GLY A 17 9.48 -3.19 4.39
N TYR A 18 9.27 -4.50 4.40
CA TYR A 18 10.28 -5.47 4.80
C TYR A 18 11.30 -5.64 3.66
N ALA A 19 12.49 -5.06 3.81
CA ALA A 19 13.57 -5.16 2.82
C ALA A 19 14.29 -6.53 2.82
N GLN A 20 14.17 -7.27 3.93
CA GLN A 20 14.66 -8.64 4.08
C GLN A 20 13.55 -9.47 4.71
N PHE A 21 13.35 -10.69 4.19
CA PHE A 21 12.39 -11.68 4.70
C PHE A 21 12.70 -11.98 6.18
N GLN A 22 12.04 -11.28 7.09
CA GLN A 22 12.19 -11.53 8.51
C GLN A 22 11.51 -12.87 8.82
N ASN A 23 12.28 -13.85 9.31
CA ASN A 23 11.78 -15.19 9.59
C ASN A 23 10.54 -15.18 10.48
N LEU A 24 10.48 -14.31 11.49
CA LEU A 24 9.33 -14.15 12.38
C LEU A 24 8.05 -13.73 11.64
N THR A 25 8.14 -12.70 10.80
CA THR A 25 7.00 -12.20 10.01
C THR A 25 6.54 -13.26 9.02
N ARG A 26 7.48 -13.96 8.38
CA ARG A 26 7.17 -15.03 7.42
C ARG A 26 6.49 -16.22 8.09
N THR A 27 6.94 -16.62 9.28
CA THR A 27 6.27 -17.68 10.06
C THR A 27 4.86 -17.27 10.47
N GLN A 28 4.62 -15.99 10.78
CA GLN A 28 3.27 -15.47 11.06
C GLN A 28 2.39 -15.47 9.81
N LEU A 29 2.93 -15.09 8.65
CA LEU A 29 2.21 -15.09 7.37
C LEU A 29 1.93 -16.49 6.82
N GLN A 30 2.72 -17.49 7.24
CA GLN A 30 2.51 -18.91 6.93
C GLN A 30 1.60 -19.63 7.93
N ALA A 31 1.07 -18.92 8.94
CA ALA A 31 0.12 -19.49 9.88
C ALA A 31 -1.23 -19.81 9.22
N ASP A 32 -1.98 -20.72 9.83
CA ASP A 32 -3.35 -21.01 9.40
C ASP A 32 -4.29 -19.85 9.76
N PHE A 33 -4.87 -19.23 8.74
CA PHE A 33 -5.88 -18.20 8.92
C PHE A 33 -7.30 -18.75 8.64
N THR A 34 -8.30 -17.98 9.07
CA THR A 34 -9.68 -18.24 8.64
C THR A 34 -9.86 -17.80 7.19
N GLN A 35 -10.78 -18.44 6.47
CA GLN A 35 -11.07 -18.07 5.06
C GLN A 35 -11.45 -16.60 4.95
N ALA A 36 -12.23 -16.07 5.91
CA ALA A 36 -12.62 -14.67 5.95
C ALA A 36 -11.42 -13.70 6.04
N VAL A 37 -10.35 -14.08 6.74
CA VAL A 37 -9.12 -13.28 6.82
C VAL A 37 -8.39 -13.29 5.47
N VAL A 38 -8.27 -14.45 4.84
CA VAL A 38 -7.63 -14.59 3.52
C VAL A 38 -8.38 -13.79 2.45
N ASP A 39 -9.72 -13.87 2.44
CA ASP A 39 -10.56 -13.13 1.50
C ASP A 39 -10.41 -11.61 1.72
N ARG A 40 -10.38 -11.15 2.98
CA ARG A 40 -10.19 -9.74 3.30
C ARG A 40 -8.80 -9.23 2.91
N VAL A 41 -7.76 -10.04 3.11
CA VAL A 41 -6.40 -9.70 2.70
C VAL A 41 -6.31 -9.57 1.17
N ALA A 42 -6.91 -10.50 0.43
CA ALA A 42 -6.98 -10.41 -1.03
C ALA A 42 -7.73 -9.16 -1.51
N GLU A 43 -8.84 -8.81 -0.85
CA GLU A 43 -9.58 -7.58 -1.12
C GLU A 43 -8.73 -6.33 -0.88
N ILE A 44 -8.05 -6.25 0.27
CA ILE A 44 -7.17 -5.12 0.60
C ILE A 44 -6.04 -4.97 -0.43
N LEU A 45 -5.41 -6.08 -0.84
CA LEU A 45 -4.37 -6.06 -1.88
C LEU A 45 -4.89 -5.48 -3.20
N SER A 46 -6.10 -5.89 -3.62
CA SER A 46 -6.75 -5.37 -4.84
C SER A 46 -7.09 -3.88 -4.72
N GLN A 47 -7.55 -3.43 -3.54
CA GLN A 47 -7.83 -2.02 -3.27
C GLN A 47 -6.54 -1.18 -3.30
N LEU A 48 -5.44 -1.69 -2.75
CA LEU A 48 -4.14 -1.03 -2.80
C LEU A 48 -3.61 -0.91 -4.24
N GLU A 49 -3.76 -1.95 -5.06
CA GLU A 49 -3.40 -1.93 -6.48
C GLU A 49 -4.22 -0.91 -7.28
N THR A 50 -5.51 -0.79 -6.95
CA THR A 50 -6.41 0.23 -7.53
C THR A 50 -5.95 1.64 -7.16
N ILE A 51 -5.62 1.88 -5.89
CA ILE A 51 -5.11 3.19 -5.43
C ILE A 51 -3.79 3.54 -6.12
N ASP A 52 -2.88 2.59 -6.25
CA ASP A 52 -1.61 2.78 -6.95
C ASP A 52 -1.84 3.19 -8.41
N THR A 53 -2.75 2.50 -9.09
CA THR A 53 -3.13 2.82 -10.48
C THR A 53 -3.72 4.23 -10.59
N GLN A 54 -4.61 4.61 -9.67
CA GLN A 54 -5.20 5.95 -9.62
C GLN A 54 -4.14 7.04 -9.36
N LEU A 55 -3.17 6.77 -8.49
CA LEU A 55 -2.07 7.70 -8.23
C LEU A 55 -1.18 7.89 -9.47
N ILE A 56 -0.94 6.83 -10.25
CA ILE A 56 -0.21 6.91 -11.52
C ILE A 56 -1.00 7.75 -12.54
N GLN A 57 -2.30 7.46 -12.72
CA GLN A 57 -3.16 8.21 -13.66
C GLN A 57 -3.20 9.70 -13.32
N VAL A 58 -3.38 10.06 -12.04
CA VAL A 58 -3.39 11.46 -11.62
C VAL A 58 -2.06 12.15 -11.91
N ARG A 59 -0.93 11.43 -11.85
CA ARG A 59 0.38 11.98 -12.23
C ARG A 59 0.47 12.23 -13.74
N GLU A 60 0.02 11.28 -14.55
CA GLU A 60 0.01 11.40 -16.01
C GLU A 60 -0.90 12.56 -16.46
N ASP A 61 -2.09 12.67 -15.88
CA ASP A 61 -3.03 13.76 -16.16
C ASP A 61 -2.46 15.13 -15.78
N ASN A 62 -1.79 15.22 -14.62
CA ASN A 62 -1.09 16.45 -14.21
C ASN A 62 -0.01 16.85 -15.21
N TYR A 63 0.80 15.90 -15.69
CA TYR A 63 1.86 16.15 -16.66
C TYR A 63 1.30 16.63 -18.00
N VAL A 64 0.24 16.01 -18.50
CA VAL A 64 -0.43 16.41 -19.74
C VAL A 64 -1.07 17.80 -19.62
N ALA A 65 -1.70 18.10 -18.48
CA ALA A 65 -2.35 19.38 -18.25
C ALA A 65 -1.34 20.54 -18.15
N GLU A 66 -0.19 20.31 -17.52
CA GLU A 66 0.92 21.29 -17.46
C GLU A 66 1.48 21.58 -18.86
N SER A 67 1.59 20.56 -19.73
CA SER A 67 1.98 20.74 -21.14
C SER A 67 0.97 21.55 -21.96
N ARG A 68 -0.31 21.61 -21.56
CA ARG A 68 -1.39 22.32 -22.26
C ARG A 68 -1.73 23.69 -21.64
N GLY A 69 -0.98 24.13 -20.62
CA GLY A 69 -1.08 25.46 -20.03
C GLY A 69 -2.20 25.64 -19.00
N THR A 70 -2.94 24.59 -18.67
CA THR A 70 -3.98 24.59 -17.62
C THR A 70 -3.55 23.71 -16.46
N LYS A 71 -3.20 24.30 -15.32
CA LYS A 71 -2.80 23.55 -14.12
C LYS A 71 -4.04 23.14 -13.32
N LEU A 72 -4.47 21.89 -13.47
CA LEU A 72 -5.50 21.30 -12.61
C LEU A 72 -4.85 20.88 -11.28
N ASP A 73 -5.31 21.42 -10.14
CA ASP A 73 -4.72 21.09 -8.84
C ASP A 73 -5.40 19.84 -8.23
N TYR A 74 -4.78 18.67 -8.42
CA TYR A 74 -5.23 17.39 -7.86
C TYR A 74 -4.67 17.08 -6.45
N LYS A 75 -4.11 18.06 -5.73
CA LYS A 75 -3.51 17.82 -4.39
C LYS A 75 -4.48 17.22 -3.39
N TYR A 76 -5.75 17.65 -3.40
CA TYR A 76 -6.74 17.12 -2.46
C TYR A 76 -7.05 15.65 -2.76
N HIS A 77 -7.25 15.32 -4.04
CA HIS A 77 -7.53 13.96 -4.47
C HIS A 77 -6.36 13.00 -4.20
N THR A 78 -5.13 13.40 -4.56
CA THR A 78 -3.92 12.62 -4.26
C THR A 78 -3.68 12.42 -2.76
N ARG A 79 -3.96 13.44 -1.93
CA ARG A 79 -3.90 13.31 -0.47
C ARG A 79 -4.91 12.31 0.06
N GLN A 80 -6.15 12.35 -0.44
CA GLN A 80 -7.18 11.40 -0.04
C GLN A 80 -6.81 9.97 -0.41
N LEU A 81 -6.32 9.73 -1.63
CA LEU A 81 -5.84 8.43 -2.07
C LEU A 81 -4.72 7.89 -1.18
N LYS A 82 -3.75 8.75 -0.83
CA LYS A 82 -2.66 8.39 0.09
C LYS A 82 -3.16 8.06 1.50
N MET A 83 -4.14 8.80 2.03
CA MET A 83 -4.74 8.50 3.33
C MET A 83 -5.50 7.18 3.31
N SER A 84 -6.27 6.90 2.25
CA SER A 84 -6.96 5.61 2.07
C SER A 84 -5.96 4.45 2.00
N GLY A 85 -4.89 4.58 1.22
CA GLY A 85 -3.84 3.57 1.13
C GLY A 85 -3.16 3.31 2.47
N TYR A 86 -2.93 4.36 3.27
CA TYR A 86 -2.40 4.20 4.62
C TYR A 86 -3.33 3.44 5.56
N THR A 87 -4.63 3.78 5.57
CA THR A 87 -5.62 3.09 6.40
C THR A 87 -5.69 1.61 6.04
N LEU A 88 -5.65 1.27 4.76
CA LEU A 88 -5.63 -0.11 4.28
C LEU A 88 -4.36 -0.86 4.70
N LEU A 89 -3.19 -0.22 4.68
CA LEU A 89 -1.96 -0.82 5.20
C LEU A 89 -2.03 -1.09 6.71
N LEU A 90 -2.60 -0.17 7.48
CA LEU A 90 -2.81 -0.39 8.91
C LEU A 90 -3.77 -1.54 9.18
N GLU A 91 -4.89 -1.58 8.45
CA GLU A 91 -5.86 -2.67 8.54
C GLU A 91 -5.19 -4.02 8.24
N LEU A 92 -4.42 -4.11 7.16
CA LEU A 92 -3.67 -5.30 6.79
C LEU A 92 -2.68 -5.74 7.88
N GLY A 93 -1.94 -4.79 8.46
CA GLY A 93 -1.06 -5.05 9.59
C GLY A 93 -1.80 -5.60 10.82
N THR A 94 -2.97 -5.02 11.14
CA THR A 94 -3.78 -5.46 12.29
C THR A 94 -4.40 -6.85 12.09
N ILE A 95 -4.88 -7.16 10.89
CA ILE A 95 -5.49 -8.46 10.57
C ILE A 95 -4.44 -9.58 10.64
N LEU A 96 -3.24 -9.33 10.11
CA LEU A 96 -2.17 -10.31 10.03
C LEU A 96 -1.29 -10.35 11.28
N GLY A 97 -1.46 -9.40 12.21
CA GLY A 97 -0.62 -9.27 13.40
C GLY A 97 0.83 -8.87 13.08
N ILE A 98 1.07 -8.24 11.93
CA ILE A 98 2.39 -7.81 11.46
C ILE A 98 2.56 -6.30 11.62
N ARG A 99 3.81 -5.86 11.77
CA ARG A 99 4.14 -4.44 11.91
C ARG A 99 4.42 -3.81 10.55
N VAL A 100 3.78 -2.68 10.24
CA VAL A 100 4.18 -1.87 9.08
C VAL A 100 5.49 -1.14 9.40
N LEU A 101 6.58 -1.50 8.73
CA LEU A 101 7.91 -0.91 8.94
C LEU A 101 8.09 0.39 8.16
N LYS A 102 7.63 0.42 6.90
CA LYS A 102 7.72 1.61 6.04
C LYS A 102 6.39 1.85 5.35
N ASN A 103 5.83 3.03 5.57
CA ASN A 103 4.63 3.46 4.89
C ASN A 103 4.98 4.15 3.56
N ARG A 104 4.50 3.61 2.45
CA ARG A 104 4.70 4.20 1.11
C ARG A 104 3.76 5.36 0.80
N TYR A 105 2.63 5.49 1.49
CA TYR A 105 1.59 6.48 1.18
C TYR A 105 1.73 7.77 1.98
N VAL A 106 2.20 7.71 3.23
CA VAL A 106 2.36 8.88 4.10
C VAL A 106 3.77 8.90 4.69
N HIS A 107 4.47 10.03 4.52
CA HIS A 107 5.72 10.29 5.22
C HIS A 107 5.44 10.62 6.69
N THR A 108 5.88 9.74 7.59
CA THR A 108 5.86 9.99 9.04
C THR A 108 7.17 10.63 9.54
N GLY A 109 8.06 11.07 8.66
CA GLY A 109 9.35 11.70 8.98
C GLY A 109 9.34 13.22 8.81
N SER A 110 9.75 13.93 9.86
CA SER A 110 10.09 15.36 9.82
C SER A 110 11.16 15.63 8.77
N GLY A 111 10.83 16.48 7.78
CA GLY A 111 11.80 17.19 6.96
C GLY A 111 12.55 16.34 5.93
N SER A 112 11.93 16.08 4.79
CA SER A 112 12.48 16.52 3.50
C SER A 112 11.60 16.04 2.36
N ASN A 113 11.30 17.00 1.50
CA ASN A 113 10.34 16.94 0.42
C ASN A 113 10.98 16.26 -0.80
N HIS A 114 11.42 15.00 -0.68
CA HIS A 114 11.98 14.24 -1.81
C HIS A 114 11.08 13.05 -2.14
N ASN A 115 10.11 13.30 -3.02
CA ASN A 115 9.47 12.27 -3.82
C ASN A 115 10.56 11.59 -4.69
N TYR A 116 10.96 10.37 -4.33
CA TYR A 116 11.63 9.45 -5.25
C TYR A 116 10.65 8.42 -5.82
N TRP A 117 9.42 8.85 -6.09
CA TRP A 117 8.42 8.13 -6.88
C TRP A 117 7.68 9.15 -7.74
#